data_AF-A0A8H4RDK8-F1
#
_entry.id   AF-A0A8H4RDK8-F1
#
_cell.length_a   1.000
_cell.length_b   1.000
_cell.length_c   1.000
_cell.angle_alpha   90.00
_cell.angle_beta   90.00
_cell.angle_gamma   90.00
#
_symmetry.space_group_name_H-M   'P 1'
#
loop_
_entity.id
_entity.type
_entity.pdbx_description
1 polymer ?
#
loop_
_entity_poly.entity_id
_entity_poly.type
_entity_poly.pdbx_seq_one_letter_code
_entity_poly.pdbx_strand_id
1 'polypeptide(L)'
;MAAKSIFEADGKAIINYHLTRAPVIKPSPLPKSSTHNAPPKLASLYFPEDAEVSAILDQAEVSYPWLLAPGAKFVAKPDQLIKRRGKSGLLALNKTWPEAKAWIAARAGKPQQVETVMGVLRQFLVEPFVPHPAGTEYYININSQREVRLPEFSTSLIP
;
A
#
# COMPACT_ATOMS: atom_id res chain seq x y z
N MET A 1 24.79 10.78 -0.21
CA MET A 1 24.01 9.61 -0.66
C MET A 1 22.75 10.09 -1.37
N ALA A 2 22.37 9.48 -2.49
CA ALA A 2 21.14 9.85 -3.21
C ALA A 2 19.91 9.19 -2.58
N ALA A 3 18.79 9.92 -2.52
CA ALA A 3 17.51 9.35 -2.10
C ALA A 3 16.97 8.38 -3.15
N LYS A 4 16.43 7.24 -2.71
CA LYS A 4 15.79 6.24 -3.57
C LYS A 4 14.36 6.01 -3.11
N SER A 5 13.43 5.89 -4.05
CA SER A 5 12.06 5.50 -3.75
C SER A 5 11.99 4.02 -3.35
N ILE A 6 11.03 3.68 -2.50
CA ILE A 6 10.73 2.31 -2.07
C ILE A 6 9.27 1.99 -2.42
N PHE A 7 8.93 0.70 -2.47
CA PHE A 7 7.56 0.28 -2.66
C PHE A 7 6.67 0.68 -1.47
N GLU A 8 5.37 0.77 -1.71
CA GLU A 8 4.40 1.13 -0.69
C GLU A 8 4.35 0.08 0.42
N ALA A 9 4.43 -1.21 0.06
CA ALA A 9 4.49 -2.31 1.03
C ALA A 9 5.67 -2.13 2.01
N ASP A 10 6.86 -1.82 1.50
CA ASP A 10 8.06 -1.61 2.31
C ASP A 10 7.90 -0.39 3.22
N GLY A 11 7.42 0.73 2.68
CA GLY A 11 7.19 1.94 3.46
C GLY A 11 6.21 1.72 4.60
N LYS A 12 5.10 1.00 4.35
CA LYS A 12 4.12 0.64 5.39
C LYS A 12 4.71 -0.29 6.44
N ALA A 13 5.51 -1.29 6.04
CA ALA A 13 6.17 -2.21 6.97
C ALA A 13 7.15 -1.47 7.90
N ILE A 14 7.97 -0.56 7.34
CA ILE A 14 8.91 0.28 8.09
C ILE A 14 8.15 1.15 9.10
N ILE A 15 7.10 1.85 8.67
CA ILE A 15 6.29 2.69 9.57
C ILE A 15 5.69 1.83 10.68
N ASN A 16 5.05 0.69 10.35
CA ASN A 16 4.41 -0.16 11.34
C ASN A 16 5.39 -0.69 12.39
N TYR A 17 6.62 -1.01 11.97
CA TYR A 17 7.69 -1.49 12.86
C TYR A 17 8.22 -0.41 13.79
N HIS A 18 8.46 0.81 13.27
CA HIS A 18 9.12 1.86 14.04
C HIS A 18 8.18 2.73 14.87
N LEU A 19 6.93 2.93 14.44
CA LEU A 19 6.03 3.94 15.01
C LEU A 19 5.82 3.81 16.53
N THR A 20 5.67 2.59 17.05
CA THR A 20 5.50 2.34 18.50
C THR A 20 6.82 2.10 19.23
N ARG A 21 7.95 2.02 18.52
CA ARG A 21 9.29 1.75 19.09
C ARG A 21 10.13 3.01 19.22
N ALA A 22 9.87 4.02 18.39
CA ALA A 22 10.65 5.24 18.38
C ALA A 22 10.47 6.01 19.70
N PRO A 23 11.55 6.59 20.26
CA PRO A 23 11.44 7.45 21.41
C PRO A 23 10.63 8.69 21.06
N VAL A 24 9.77 9.12 21.98
CA VAL A 24 8.97 10.32 21.84
C VAL A 24 9.88 11.54 21.96
N ILE A 25 9.97 12.35 20.90
CA ILE A 25 10.86 13.53 20.85
C ILE A 25 10.26 14.74 21.59
N LYS A 26 8.93 14.83 21.67
CA LYS A 26 8.18 15.86 22.39
C LYS A 26 6.99 15.24 23.12
N PRO A 27 6.61 15.71 24.32
CA PRO A 27 5.45 15.20 25.04
C PRO A 27 4.22 15.08 24.14
N SER A 28 3.65 13.89 24.07
CA SER A 28 2.45 13.61 23.28
C SER A 28 1.22 13.70 24.18
N PRO A 29 0.12 14.35 23.74
CA PRO A 29 -1.16 14.29 24.45
C PRO A 29 -1.83 12.91 24.31
N LEU A 30 -1.32 12.03 23.43
CA LEU A 30 -1.85 10.69 23.23
C LEU A 30 -1.32 9.71 24.28
N PRO A 31 -2.13 8.71 24.68
CA PRO A 31 -1.68 7.68 25.61
C PRO A 31 -0.48 6.92 25.03
N LYS A 32 0.48 6.60 25.88
CA LYS A 32 1.63 5.79 25.49
C LYS A 32 1.16 4.38 25.14
N SER A 33 1.53 3.90 23.96
CA SER A 33 1.25 2.51 23.59
C SER A 33 1.97 1.56 24.53
N SER A 34 1.23 0.63 25.14
CA SER A 34 1.80 -0.43 25.99
C SER A 34 2.29 -1.63 25.18
N THR A 35 1.80 -1.78 23.95
CA THR A 35 2.13 -2.88 23.05
C THR A 35 2.58 -2.38 21.68
N HIS A 36 3.27 -3.25 20.96
CA HIS A 36 3.63 -3.01 19.58
C HIS A 36 2.43 -3.24 18.65
N ASN A 37 2.40 -2.54 17.52
CA ASN A 37 1.42 -2.79 16.47
C ASN A 37 1.42 -4.26 16.02
N ALA A 38 0.25 -4.82 15.71
CA ALA A 38 0.19 -6.12 15.03
C ALA A 38 0.93 -6.05 13.67
N PRO A 39 1.41 -7.18 13.13
CA PRO A 39 1.93 -7.23 11.77
C PRO A 39 0.89 -6.68 10.79
N PRO A 40 1.30 -5.82 9.82
CA PRO A 40 0.35 -5.21 8.92
C PRO A 40 -0.15 -6.26 7.92
N LYS A 41 -1.44 -6.24 7.59
CA LYS A 41 -2.04 -7.13 6.59
C LYS A 41 -1.75 -6.60 5.18
N LEU A 42 -0.57 -6.93 4.67
CA LEU A 42 -0.07 -6.53 3.36
C LEU A 42 0.30 -7.77 2.55
N ALA A 43 -0.48 -8.06 1.51
CA ALA A 43 -0.16 -9.12 0.55
C ALA A 43 0.55 -8.49 -0.64
N SER A 44 1.89 -8.58 -0.64
CA SER A 44 2.75 -8.08 -1.71
C SER A 44 3.01 -9.21 -2.70
N LEU A 45 2.54 -9.06 -3.93
CA LEU A 45 2.51 -10.12 -4.94
C LEU A 45 3.37 -9.73 -6.13
N TYR A 46 4.47 -10.46 -6.31
CA TYR A 46 5.36 -10.32 -7.47
C TYR A 46 5.05 -11.40 -8.50
N PHE A 47 4.97 -11.00 -9.76
CA PHE A 47 4.70 -11.84 -10.92
C PHE A 47 5.95 -11.87 -11.82
N PRO A 48 6.84 -12.87 -11.65
CA PRO A 48 7.93 -13.13 -12.57
C PRO A 48 7.43 -13.35 -14.00
N GLU A 49 8.31 -13.15 -14.99
CA GLU A 49 7.96 -13.28 -16.41
C GLU A 49 7.76 -14.74 -16.85
N ASP A 50 8.43 -15.66 -16.15
CA ASP A 50 8.44 -17.10 -16.37
C ASP A 50 7.45 -17.86 -15.46
N ALA A 51 6.64 -17.15 -14.68
CA ALA A 51 5.70 -17.75 -13.74
C ALA A 51 4.25 -17.60 -14.20
N GLU A 52 3.47 -18.68 -14.02
CA GLU A 52 2.03 -18.64 -14.24
C GLU A 52 1.34 -17.76 -13.20
N VAL A 53 0.49 -16.84 -13.67
CA VAL A 53 -0.23 -15.87 -12.83
C VAL A 53 -1.11 -16.58 -11.79
N SER A 54 -1.75 -17.68 -12.18
CA SER A 54 -2.57 -18.50 -11.27
C SER A 54 -1.74 -19.06 -10.11
N ALA A 55 -0.55 -19.59 -10.38
CA ALA A 55 0.32 -20.17 -9.36
C ALA A 55 0.71 -19.14 -8.28
N ILE A 56 1.00 -17.90 -8.66
CA ILE A 56 1.29 -16.81 -7.72
C ILE A 56 0.06 -16.47 -6.87
N LEU A 57 -1.12 -16.41 -7.49
CA LEU A 57 -2.36 -16.08 -6.79
C LEU A 57 -2.81 -17.21 -5.85
N ASP A 58 -2.56 -18.46 -6.21
CA ASP A 58 -2.84 -19.62 -5.36
C ASP A 58 -1.86 -19.68 -4.19
N GLN A 59 -0.58 -19.40 -4.44
CA GLN A 59 0.41 -19.25 -3.38
C GLN A 59 0.08 -18.10 -2.41
N ALA A 60 -0.53 -17.01 -2.91
CA ALA A 60 -0.97 -15.90 -2.08
C ALA A 60 -2.01 -16.33 -1.03
N GLU A 61 -2.92 -17.24 -1.36
CA GLU A 61 -3.93 -17.74 -0.43
C GLU A 61 -3.31 -18.55 0.72
N VAL A 62 -2.22 -19.28 0.43
CA VAL A 62 -1.44 -20.02 1.44
C VAL A 62 -0.63 -19.08 2.31
N SER A 63 0.07 -18.11 1.71
CA SER A 63 0.93 -17.17 2.42
C SER A 63 0.15 -16.12 3.22
N TYR A 64 -1.08 -15.79 2.77
CA TYR A 64 -1.94 -14.80 3.38
C TYR A 64 -3.36 -15.36 3.62
N PRO A 65 -3.55 -16.27 4.59
CA PRO A 65 -4.85 -16.92 4.80
C PRO A 65 -6.01 -15.96 5.09
N TRP A 66 -5.70 -14.75 5.57
CA TRP A 66 -6.69 -13.70 5.81
C TRP A 66 -7.36 -13.17 4.53
N LEU A 67 -6.82 -13.45 3.34
CA LEU A 67 -7.49 -13.17 2.07
C LEU A 67 -8.79 -13.98 1.92
N LEU A 68 -8.85 -15.18 2.51
CA LEU A 68 -10.00 -16.08 2.45
C LEU A 68 -11.01 -15.87 3.58
N ALA A 69 -10.79 -14.86 4.44
CA ALA A 69 -11.67 -14.61 5.58
C ALA A 69 -13.10 -14.25 5.10
N PRO A 70 -14.15 -14.90 5.65
CA PRO A 70 -15.53 -14.62 5.25
C PRO A 70 -15.90 -13.15 5.45
N GLY A 71 -16.56 -12.56 4.45
CA GLY A 71 -17.00 -11.16 4.49
C GLY A 71 -15.88 -10.13 4.36
N ALA A 72 -14.61 -10.54 4.23
CA ALA A 72 -13.51 -9.61 4.06
C ALA A 72 -13.61 -8.87 2.72
N LYS A 73 -13.28 -7.58 2.78
CA LYS A 73 -13.22 -6.68 1.63
C LYS A 73 -11.81 -6.15 1.52
N PHE A 74 -11.37 -5.93 0.29
CA PHE A 74 -9.98 -5.60 -0.03
C PHE A 74 -9.89 -4.41 -0.99
N VAL A 75 -8.70 -3.82 -0.96
CA VAL A 75 -8.18 -2.94 -1.98
C VAL A 75 -7.03 -3.67 -2.67
N ALA A 76 -7.03 -3.69 -4.01
CA ALA A 76 -5.92 -4.20 -4.80
C ALA A 76 -5.42 -3.11 -5.75
N LYS A 77 -4.09 -2.97 -5.85
CA LYS A 77 -3.45 -1.93 -6.66
C LYS A 77 -2.02 -2.31 -7.07
N PRO A 78 -1.48 -1.78 -8.18
CA PRO A 78 -0.08 -1.94 -8.50
C PRO A 78 0.81 -1.19 -7.51
N ASP A 79 1.94 -1.79 -7.16
CA ASP A 79 2.96 -1.22 -6.28
C ASP A 79 4.30 -1.11 -7.01
N GLN A 80 4.32 -0.29 -8.07
CA GLN A 80 5.49 -0.03 -8.91
C GLN A 80 5.76 1.47 -9.03
N LEU A 81 5.61 2.19 -7.92
CA LEU A 81 5.81 3.65 -7.83
C LEU A 81 4.87 4.48 -8.72
N ILE A 82 3.80 3.86 -9.23
CA ILE A 82 2.76 4.52 -10.02
C ILE A 82 1.95 5.47 -9.15
N LYS A 83 1.90 6.74 -9.52
CA LYS A 83 1.09 7.77 -8.85
C LYS A 83 -0.30 7.87 -9.49
N ARG A 84 -1.23 8.53 -8.81
CA ARG A 84 -2.60 8.82 -9.30
C ARG A 84 -3.40 7.58 -9.75
N ARG A 85 -3.13 6.42 -9.14
CA ARG A 85 -3.76 5.11 -9.46
C ARG A 85 -5.29 5.14 -9.56
N GLY A 86 -5.96 5.94 -8.73
CA GLY A 86 -7.42 6.12 -8.79
C GLY A 86 -7.89 6.74 -10.11
N LYS A 87 -7.21 7.80 -10.60
CA LYS A 87 -7.55 8.45 -11.89
C LYS A 87 -7.23 7.56 -13.10
N SER A 88 -6.25 6.66 -12.96
CA SER A 88 -5.84 5.75 -14.04
C SER A 88 -6.58 4.40 -14.04
N GLY A 89 -7.60 4.21 -13.20
CA GLY A 89 -8.34 2.94 -13.10
C GLY A 89 -7.50 1.76 -12.58
N LEU A 90 -6.39 2.05 -11.91
CA LEU A 90 -5.45 1.08 -11.34
C LEU A 90 -5.68 0.85 -9.84
N LEU A 91 -6.95 0.90 -9.44
CA LEU A 91 -7.36 0.76 -8.05
C LEU A 91 -8.69 -0.02 -7.98
N ALA A 92 -8.63 -1.26 -7.50
CA ALA A 92 -9.82 -2.03 -7.17
C ALA A 92 -10.19 -1.77 -5.71
N LEU A 93 -11.37 -1.20 -5.46
CA LEU A 93 -11.84 -0.83 -4.13
C LEU A 93 -13.04 -1.68 -3.71
N ASN A 94 -13.12 -1.98 -2.41
CA ASN A 94 -14.23 -2.70 -1.78
C ASN A 94 -14.57 -4.03 -2.50
N LYS A 95 -13.55 -4.81 -2.82
CA LYS A 95 -13.69 -6.09 -3.54
C LYS A 95 -13.57 -7.27 -2.60
N THR A 96 -14.35 -8.32 -2.84
CA THR A 96 -14.07 -9.64 -2.27
C THR A 96 -12.75 -10.17 -2.82
N TRP A 97 -12.15 -11.18 -2.17
CA TRP A 97 -10.92 -11.77 -2.68
C TRP A 97 -11.07 -12.34 -4.11
N PRO A 98 -12.13 -13.08 -4.48
CA PRO A 98 -12.30 -13.54 -5.86
C PRO A 98 -12.33 -12.40 -6.89
N GLU A 99 -13.02 -11.30 -6.57
CA GLU A 99 -13.05 -10.11 -7.45
C GLU A 99 -11.67 -9.46 -7.57
N ALA A 100 -10.93 -9.33 -6.47
CA ALA A 100 -9.57 -8.77 -6.47
C ALA A 100 -8.60 -9.68 -7.23
N LYS A 101 -8.66 -11.01 -7.00
CA LYS A 101 -7.88 -12.04 -7.70
C LYS A 101 -8.10 -11.96 -9.21
N ALA A 102 -9.35 -11.90 -9.65
CA ALA A 102 -9.69 -11.72 -11.07
C ALA A 102 -9.18 -10.38 -11.63
N TRP A 103 -9.31 -9.29 -10.86
CA TRP A 103 -8.82 -7.97 -11.27
C TRP A 103 -7.31 -7.93 -11.46
N ILE A 104 -6.55 -8.59 -10.58
CA ILE A 104 -5.09 -8.75 -10.66
C ILE A 104 -4.73 -9.65 -11.85
N ALA A 105 -5.36 -10.82 -11.98
CA ALA A 105 -5.08 -11.76 -13.06
C ALA A 105 -5.30 -11.14 -14.46
N ALA A 106 -6.28 -10.24 -14.59
CA ALA A 106 -6.52 -9.52 -15.83
C ALA A 106 -5.38 -8.57 -16.24
N ARG A 107 -4.48 -8.19 -15.32
CA ARG A 107 -3.45 -7.15 -15.49
C ARG A 107 -2.01 -7.62 -15.25
N ALA A 108 -1.81 -8.62 -14.40
CA ALA A 108 -0.48 -9.16 -14.10
C ALA A 108 0.21 -9.66 -15.38
N GLY A 109 1.48 -9.29 -15.55
CA GLY A 109 2.29 -9.65 -16.72
C GLY A 109 1.93 -8.88 -18.00
N LYS A 110 1.00 -7.92 -17.96
CA LYS A 110 0.54 -7.19 -19.15
C LYS A 110 1.07 -5.76 -19.21
N PRO A 111 1.28 -5.21 -20.43
CA PRO A 111 1.63 -3.81 -20.59
C PRO A 111 0.47 -2.90 -20.18
N GLN A 112 0.81 -1.81 -19.51
CA GLN A 112 -0.12 -0.78 -19.07
C GLN A 112 0.46 0.58 -19.42
N GLN A 113 -0.35 1.42 -20.07
CA GLN A 113 -0.04 2.83 -20.24
C GLN A 113 -0.45 3.60 -19.00
N VAL A 114 0.47 4.37 -18.45
CA VAL A 114 0.20 5.36 -17.41
C VAL A 114 0.80 6.68 -17.86
N GLU A 115 -0.07 7.65 -18.15
CA GLU A 115 0.32 8.94 -18.73
C GLU A 115 1.19 8.72 -20.00
N THR A 116 2.44 9.15 -19.99
CA THR A 116 3.37 9.02 -21.12
C THR A 116 4.23 7.76 -21.07
N VAL A 117 4.10 6.93 -20.04
CA VAL A 117 4.98 5.77 -19.80
C VAL A 117 4.23 4.46 -20.03
N MET A 118 4.85 3.57 -20.79
CA MET A 118 4.42 2.18 -20.98
C MET A 118 5.30 1.25 -20.15
N GLY A 119 4.69 0.35 -19.40
CA GLY A 119 5.42 -0.66 -18.63
C GLY A 119 4.57 -1.86 -18.29
N VAL A 120 5.19 -2.97 -17.91
CA VAL A 120 4.49 -4.21 -17.56
C VAL A 120 4.20 -4.22 -16.06
N LEU A 121 2.96 -4.56 -15.69
CA LEU A 121 2.56 -4.68 -14.29
C LEU A 121 2.99 -6.05 -13.71
N ARG A 122 4.00 -6.03 -12.85
CA ARG A 122 4.56 -7.22 -12.18
C ARG A 122 4.45 -7.20 -10.66
N GLN A 123 4.15 -6.06 -10.03
CA GLN A 123 4.05 -5.96 -8.57
C GLN A 123 2.70 -5.39 -8.17
N PHE A 124 2.00 -6.12 -7.30
CA PHE A 124 0.71 -5.72 -6.75
C PHE A 124 0.74 -5.75 -5.23
N LEU A 125 -0.11 -4.93 -4.64
CA LEU A 125 -0.37 -4.90 -3.20
C LEU A 125 -1.86 -5.08 -2.96
N VAL A 126 -2.19 -6.00 -2.05
CA VAL A 126 -3.55 -6.23 -1.56
C VAL A 126 -3.59 -5.95 -0.07
N GLU A 127 -4.59 -5.19 0.37
CA GLU A 127 -4.80 -4.81 1.76
C GLU A 127 -6.30 -4.81 2.11
N PRO A 128 -6.67 -4.97 3.40
CA PRO A 128 -8.06 -4.84 3.83
C PRO A 128 -8.65 -3.47 3.46
N PHE A 129 -9.89 -3.47 2.99
CA PHE A 129 -10.66 -2.26 2.78
C PHE A 129 -11.10 -1.67 4.13
N VAL A 130 -10.86 -0.38 4.32
CA VAL A 130 -11.25 0.34 5.54
C VAL A 130 -12.41 1.28 5.19
N PRO A 131 -13.67 0.89 5.47
CA PRO A 131 -14.81 1.77 5.22
C PRO A 131 -14.74 2.98 6.15
N HIS A 132 -14.91 4.17 5.60
CA HIS A 132 -14.88 5.41 6.36
C HIS A 132 -15.76 6.49 5.70
N PRO A 133 -16.37 7.41 6.48
CA PRO A 133 -17.18 8.50 5.93
C PRO A 133 -16.35 9.50 5.13
N ALA A 134 -17.01 10.24 4.23
CA ALA A 134 -16.43 11.42 3.61
C ALA A 134 -15.97 12.44 4.69
N GLY A 135 -14.85 13.12 4.45
CA GLY A 135 -14.26 14.08 5.40
C GLY A 135 -13.45 13.43 6.55
N THR A 136 -13.26 12.12 6.54
CA THR A 136 -12.34 11.42 7.47
C THR A 136 -11.00 11.04 6.84
N GLU A 137 -10.74 11.52 5.63
CA GLU A 137 -9.45 11.40 4.94
C GLU A 137 -8.54 12.60 5.26
N TYR A 138 -7.29 12.31 5.60
CA TYR A 138 -6.29 13.32 5.95
C TYR A 138 -5.03 13.16 5.10
N TYR A 139 -4.42 14.28 4.70
CA TYR A 139 -3.14 14.28 4.00
C TYR A 139 -1.99 14.69 4.92
N ILE A 140 -0.92 13.90 4.92
CA ILE A 140 0.35 14.18 5.61
C ILE A 140 1.50 13.90 4.63
N ASN A 141 2.43 14.85 4.51
CA ASN A 141 3.70 14.70 3.79
C ASN A 141 4.85 15.25 4.64
N ILE A 142 5.96 14.52 4.65
CA ILE A 142 7.20 14.92 5.29
C ILE A 142 8.30 14.88 4.22
N ASN A 143 8.83 16.06 3.88
CA ASN A 143 9.96 16.20 2.98
C ASN A 143 11.13 16.94 3.66
N SER A 144 12.34 16.59 3.27
CA SER A 144 13.56 17.27 3.72
C SER A 144 13.94 18.35 2.70
N GLN A 145 14.32 19.54 3.19
CA GLN A 145 14.80 20.66 2.38
C GLN A 145 16.21 21.08 2.85
N ARG A 146 17.00 21.71 1.96
CA ARG A 146 18.39 22.09 2.26
C ARG A 146 18.50 23.10 3.41
N GLU A 147 17.55 24.02 3.54
CA GLU A 147 17.61 25.13 4.50
C GLU A 147 17.02 24.81 5.86
N VAL A 148 16.31 23.69 6.01
CA VAL A 148 15.59 23.36 7.25
C VAL A 148 16.14 22.07 7.86
N ARG A 149 16.70 22.18 9.07
CA ARG A 149 17.19 21.03 9.85
C ARG A 149 16.03 20.13 10.36
N LEU A 150 14.79 20.61 10.29
CA LEU A 150 13.58 19.94 10.77
C LEU A 150 12.61 19.65 9.61
N PRO A 151 11.88 18.53 9.63
CA PRO A 151 10.87 18.21 8.63
C PRO A 151 9.79 19.31 8.56
N GLU A 152 9.46 19.75 7.35
CA GLU A 152 8.27 20.56 7.11
C GLU A 152 7.04 19.63 7.06
N PHE A 153 5.97 20.04 7.74
CA PHE A 153 4.69 19.33 7.72
C PHE A 153 3.70 20.14 6.87
N SER A 154 3.20 19.53 5.79
CA SER A 154 2.06 20.05 5.05
C SER A 154 0.83 19.21 5.38
N THR A 155 -0.21 19.82 5.94
CA THR A 155 -1.52 19.20 6.16
C THR A 155 -2.59 19.91 5.34
N SER A 156 -3.44 19.13 4.69
CA SER A 156 -4.63 19.63 4.00
C SER A 156 -5.75 18.61 4.18
N LEU A 157 -6.97 19.09 4.41
CA LEU A 157 -8.16 18.24 4.29
C LEU A 157 -8.30 17.88 2.81
N ILE A 158 -8.45 16.59 2.53
CA ILE A 158 -8.82 16.13 1.19
C ILE A 158 -10.33 16.40 1.08
N PRO A 159 -10.78 17.26 0.13
CA PRO A 159 -12.19 17.58 -0.02
C PRO A 159 -13.03 16.37 -0.42
#